data_AF-A0A0C2ZH98-F1
#
_entry.id   AF-A0A0C2ZH98-F1
#
_cell.length_a   1.000
_cell.length_b   1.000
_cell.length_c   1.000
_cell.angle_alpha   90.00
_cell.angle_beta   90.00
_cell.angle_gamma   90.00
#
_symmetry.space_group_name_H-M   'P 1'
#
loop_
_entity.id
_entity.type
_entity.pdbx_description
1 polymer ?
#
loop_
_entity_poly.entity_id
_entity_poly.type
_entity_poly.pdbx_seq_one_letter_code
_entity_poly.pdbx_strand_id
1 'polypeptide(L)'
;MKPNDYVEINKFIDTKPMFGNWEIDTLIVFSVFLGIAIMFTKGFIPFMTFFSTGVLVATLYEKIKKTKIKGFFLHILYMLGIKQPKTLPPSYMRYYIGA
;
A
#
# COMPACT_ATOMS: atom_id res chain seq x y z
N MET A 1 -17.66 18.89 38.06
CA MET A 1 -17.15 18.66 36.70
C MET A 1 -18.33 18.26 35.83
N LYS A 2 -18.58 18.95 34.70
CA LYS A 2 -19.73 18.67 33.83
C LYS A 2 -19.56 17.26 33.20
N PRO A 3 -20.62 16.45 33.13
CA PRO A 3 -20.51 15.03 32.80
C PRO A 3 -20.48 14.73 31.29
N ASN A 4 -19.87 15.59 30.45
CA ASN A 4 -19.95 15.38 28.99
C ASN A 4 -18.82 16.05 28.17
N ASP A 5 -17.56 15.91 28.58
CA ASP A 5 -16.38 16.38 27.81
C ASP A 5 -15.86 15.31 26.82
N TYR A 6 -16.76 14.58 26.17
CA TYR A 6 -16.36 13.64 25.11
C TYR A 6 -16.11 14.43 23.82
N VAL A 7 -14.87 14.39 23.33
CA VAL A 7 -14.52 14.90 22.00
C VAL A 7 -15.04 13.89 20.98
N GLU A 8 -16.04 14.27 20.19
CA GLU A 8 -16.51 13.46 19.07
C GLU A 8 -15.41 13.41 17.99
N ILE A 9 -14.65 12.33 17.99
CA ILE A 9 -13.64 12.06 16.97
C ILE A 9 -14.33 11.41 15.78
N ASN A 10 -14.22 12.03 14.60
CA ASN A 10 -14.79 11.52 13.36
C ASN A 10 -14.22 10.12 13.05
N LYS A 11 -15.07 9.12 12.81
CA LYS A 11 -14.66 7.75 12.48
C LYS A 11 -13.69 7.65 11.28
N PHE A 12 -13.69 8.64 10.40
CA PHE A 12 -12.97 8.62 9.12
C PHE A 12 -11.60 9.33 9.13
N ILE A 13 -11.05 9.70 10.29
CA ILE A 13 -9.70 10.30 10.37
C ILE A 13 -8.59 9.39 9.82
N ASP A 14 -8.71 8.06 9.97
CA ASP A 14 -7.69 7.11 9.53
C ASP A 14 -7.94 6.52 8.14
N THR A 15 -9.07 6.85 7.50
CA THR A 15 -9.34 6.41 6.13
C THR A 15 -8.52 7.22 5.15
N LYS A 16 -7.68 6.52 4.39
CA LYS A 16 -6.98 7.14 3.26
C LYS A 16 -8.00 7.67 2.25
N PRO A 17 -7.69 8.77 1.57
CA PRO A 17 -8.58 9.30 0.57
C PRO A 17 -8.64 8.34 -0.63
N MET A 18 -9.86 8.06 -1.08
CA MET A 18 -10.16 7.11 -2.15
C MET A 18 -11.01 7.79 -3.23
N PHE A 19 -10.82 7.37 -4.47
CA PHE A 19 -11.65 7.75 -5.62
C PHE A 19 -12.28 6.48 -6.18
N GLY A 20 -13.59 6.32 -5.96
CA GLY A 20 -14.26 5.05 -6.19
C GLY A 20 -13.61 3.94 -5.36
N ASN A 21 -13.14 2.88 -6.03
CA ASN A 21 -12.45 1.76 -5.38
C ASN A 21 -10.92 1.91 -5.33
N TRP A 22 -10.36 2.98 -5.89
CA TRP A 22 -8.92 3.19 -5.96
C TRP A 22 -8.44 4.20 -4.91
N GLU A 23 -7.32 3.90 -4.25
CA GLU A 23 -6.61 4.90 -3.45
C GLU A 23 -6.09 6.04 -4.34
N ILE A 24 -6.03 7.26 -3.83
CA ILE A 24 -5.53 8.42 -4.59
C ILE A 24 -4.12 8.17 -5.14
N ASP A 25 -3.25 7.50 -4.38
CA ASP A 25 -1.90 7.13 -4.84
C ASP A 25 -1.94 6.33 -6.16
N THR A 26 -2.88 5.37 -6.26
CA THR A 26 -3.06 4.53 -7.44
C THR A 26 -3.62 5.35 -8.62
N LEU A 27 -4.50 6.30 -8.31
CA LEU A 27 -5.07 7.21 -9.30
C LEU A 27 -4.00 8.12 -9.89
N ILE A 28 -3.07 8.64 -9.08
CA ILE A 28 -1.94 9.45 -9.55
C ILE A 28 -1.09 8.67 -10.55
N VAL A 29 -0.78 7.40 -10.27
CA VAL A 29 -0.05 6.53 -11.20
C VAL A 29 -0.80 6.44 -12.54
N PHE A 30 -2.10 6.16 -12.51
CA PHE A 30 -2.93 6.12 -13.72
C PHE A 30 -2.95 7.46 -14.46
N SER A 31 -3.09 8.59 -13.75
CA SER A 31 -3.12 9.93 -14.34
C SER A 31 -1.84 10.30 -15.08
N VAL A 32 -0.68 9.85 -14.62
CA VAL A 32 0.60 10.07 -15.32
C VAL A 32 0.59 9.38 -16.68
N PHE A 33 0.17 8.11 -16.75
CA PHE A 33 0.07 7.37 -18.01
C PHE A 33 -0.98 7.99 -18.94
N LEU A 34 -2.11 8.43 -18.38
CA LEU A 34 -3.16 9.11 -19.14
C LEU A 34 -2.69 10.44 -19.72
N GLY A 35 -1.93 11.24 -18.94
CA GLY A 35 -1.31 12.47 -19.41
C GLY A 35 -0.33 12.23 -20.56
N ILE A 36 0.52 11.20 -20.45
CA ILE A 36 1.44 10.80 -21.52
C ILE A 36 0.68 10.37 -22.77
N ALA A 37 -0.39 9.57 -22.61
CA ALA A 37 -1.22 9.15 -23.73
C ALA A 37 -1.79 10.35 -24.49
N ILE A 38 -2.33 11.36 -23.78
CA ILE A 38 -2.92 12.55 -24.41
C ILE A 38 -1.86 13.42 -25.09
N MET A 39 -0.69 13.61 -24.47
CA MET A 39 0.32 14.54 -24.99
C MET A 39 1.10 13.97 -26.19
N PHE A 40 1.36 12.66 -26.21
CA PHE A 40 2.31 12.07 -27.16
C PHE A 40 1.67 11.20 -28.25
N THR A 41 0.40 10.83 -28.11
CA THR A 41 -0.26 9.95 -29.09
C THR A 41 -1.12 10.78 -30.05
N LYS A 42 -0.77 10.76 -31.35
CA LYS A 42 -1.52 11.46 -32.41
C LYS A 42 -2.54 10.56 -33.12
N GLY A 43 -3.01 9.51 -32.47
CA GLY A 43 -3.95 8.56 -33.07
C GLY A 43 -4.65 7.68 -32.04
N PHE A 44 -5.80 7.14 -32.43
CA PHE A 44 -6.64 6.33 -31.54
C PHE A 44 -5.94 5.04 -31.08
N ILE A 45 -5.22 4.38 -31.98
CA ILE A 45 -4.49 3.13 -31.68
C ILE A 45 -3.39 3.36 -30.63
N PRO A 46 -2.43 4.30 -30.81
CA PRO A 46 -1.41 4.55 -29.79
C PRO A 46 -2.01 5.11 -28.50
N PHE A 47 -3.08 5.91 -28.56
CA PHE A 47 -3.79 6.34 -27.36
C PHE A 47 -4.30 5.14 -26.54
N MET A 48 -4.94 4.18 -27.19
CA MET A 48 -5.50 3.02 -26.49
C MET A 48 -4.44 2.08 -25.93
N THR A 49 -3.28 1.95 -26.57
CA THR A 49 -2.18 1.14 -26.02
C THR A 49 -1.61 1.76 -24.75
N PHE A 50 -1.39 3.07 -24.72
CA PHE A 50 -0.94 3.76 -23.51
C PHE A 50 -2.01 3.82 -22.41
N PHE A 51 -3.28 3.98 -22.78
CA PHE A 51 -4.38 3.94 -21.83
C PHE A 51 -4.52 2.57 -21.17
N SER A 52 -4.57 1.49 -21.96
CA SER A 52 -4.71 0.12 -21.44
C SER A 52 -3.50 -0.29 -20.58
N THR A 53 -2.29 0.09 -20.98
CA THR A 53 -1.09 -0.13 -20.16
C THR A 53 -1.14 0.67 -18.85
N GLY A 54 -1.63 1.91 -18.87
CA GLY A 54 -1.86 2.69 -17.64
C GLY A 54 -2.83 2.01 -16.66
N VAL A 55 -3.95 1.46 -17.16
CA VAL A 55 -4.90 0.69 -16.34
C VAL A 55 -4.26 -0.59 -15.78
N LEU A 56 -3.51 -1.32 -16.60
CA LEU A 56 -2.80 -2.53 -16.15
C LEU A 56 -1.77 -2.22 -15.06
N VAL A 57 -0.97 -1.18 -15.24
CA VAL A 57 0.04 -0.76 -14.24
C VAL A 57 -0.63 -0.33 -12.95
N ALA A 58 -1.71 0.46 -13.01
CA ALA A 58 -2.44 0.91 -11.83
C ALA A 58 -3.03 -0.27 -11.03
N THR A 59 -3.67 -1.23 -11.71
CA THR A 59 -4.26 -2.43 -11.07
C THR A 59 -3.20 -3.36 -10.50
N LEU A 60 -2.06 -3.53 -11.18
CA LEU A 60 -0.92 -4.30 -10.65
C LEU A 60 -0.28 -3.61 -9.44
N TYR A 61 -0.11 -2.29 -9.50
CA TYR A 61 0.40 -1.51 -8.38
C TYR A 61 -0.49 -1.66 -7.13
N GLU A 62 -1.79 -1.57 -7.30
CA GLU A 62 -2.75 -1.76 -6.22
C GLU A 62 -2.68 -3.18 -5.63
N LYS A 63 -2.58 -4.21 -6.48
CA LYS A 63 -2.38 -5.59 -6.04
C LYS A 63 -1.08 -5.74 -5.24
N ILE A 64 0.05 -5.24 -5.73
CA ILE A 64 1.34 -5.32 -5.03
C ILE A 64 1.27 -4.60 -3.68
N LYS A 65 0.61 -3.43 -3.63
CA LYS A 65 0.43 -2.65 -2.41
C LYS A 65 -0.39 -3.42 -1.36
N LYS A 66 -1.47 -4.08 -1.79
CA LYS A 66 -2.33 -4.91 -0.93
C LYS A 66 -1.66 -6.22 -0.51
N THR A 67 -0.82 -6.80 -1.36
CA THR A 67 -0.06 -8.04 -1.08
C THR A 67 1.09 -7.83 -0.09
N LYS A 68 1.37 -6.59 0.37
CA LYS A 68 2.36 -6.35 1.43
C LYS A 68 1.96 -7.03 2.74
N ILE A 69 2.38 -8.28 2.90
CA ILE A 69 2.53 -8.92 4.20
C ILE A 69 3.63 -8.13 4.92
N LYS A 70 3.25 -7.37 5.96
CA LYS A 70 4.21 -6.64 6.81
C LYS A 70 5.31 -7.61 7.24
N GLY A 71 6.55 -7.34 6.83
CA GLY A 71 7.71 -8.14 7.22
C GLY A 71 8.07 -9.33 6.32
N PHE A 72 7.38 -9.60 5.21
CA PHE A 72 7.76 -10.71 4.31
C PHE A 72 9.17 -10.58 3.72
N PHE A 73 9.56 -9.38 3.29
CA PHE A 73 10.93 -9.14 2.80
C PHE A 73 11.97 -9.26 3.92
N LEU A 74 11.63 -8.80 5.14
CA LEU A 74 12.46 -9.02 6.34
C LEU A 74 12.58 -10.50 6.68
N HIS A 75 11.53 -11.29 6.44
CA HIS A 75 11.50 -12.73 6.67
C HIS A 75 12.36 -13.49 5.66
N ILE A 76 12.33 -13.10 4.38
CA ILE A 76 13.25 -13.63 3.36
C ILE A 76 14.70 -13.30 3.72
N LEU A 77 14.97 -12.05 4.12
CA LEU A 77 16.31 -11.60 4.50
C LEU A 77 16.83 -12.31 5.77
N TYR A 78 15.91 -12.67 6.68
CA TYR A 78 16.17 -13.53 7.83
C TYR A 78 16.49 -14.96 7.41
N MET A 79 15.70 -15.56 6.52
CA MET A 79 15.93 -16.94 6.03
C MET A 79 17.25 -17.08 5.27
N LEU A 80 17.65 -16.04 4.51
CA LEU A 80 18.92 -16.00 3.78
C LEU A 80 20.13 -15.65 4.66
N GLY A 81 19.94 -15.42 5.97
CA GLY A 81 21.03 -15.16 6.91
C GLY A 81 21.70 -13.78 6.79
N ILE A 82 21.21 -12.90 5.91
CA ILE A 82 21.81 -11.57 5.64
C ILE A 82 21.51 -10.59 6.79
N LYS A 83 20.39 -10.76 7.48
CA LYS A 83 20.01 -9.91 8.62
C LYS A 83 19.52 -10.76 9.78
N GLN A 84 20.35 -10.85 10.82
CA GLN A 84 19.96 -11.47 12.09
C GLN A 84 19.01 -10.52 12.86
N PRO A 85 17.92 -11.02 13.46
CA PRO A 85 17.03 -10.21 14.28
C PRO A 85 17.81 -9.67 15.48
N LYS A 86 17.83 -8.33 15.63
CA LYS A 86 18.62 -7.63 16.64
C LYS A 86 18.19 -7.97 18.08
N THR A 87 16.97 -8.48 18.26
CA THR A 87 16.36 -8.80 19.56
C THR A 87 15.58 -10.11 19.45
N LEU A 88 16.29 -11.23 19.57
CA LEU A 88 15.63 -12.46 20.01
C LEU A 88 15.42 -12.34 21.52
N PRO A 89 14.19 -12.55 22.04
CA PRO A 89 14.02 -12.67 23.48
C PRO A 89 14.93 -13.82 23.97
N PRO A 90 15.84 -13.57 24.93
CA PRO A 90 16.66 -14.62 25.53
C PRO A 90 15.79 -15.78 26.00
N SER A 91 16.33 -17.00 25.87
CA SER A 91 15.64 -18.30 26.05
C SER A 91 14.66 -18.35 27.23
N TYR A 92 15.01 -17.72 28.36
CA TYR A 92 14.19 -17.71 29.58
C TYR A 92 12.85 -16.97 29.45
N MET A 93 12.69 -16.01 28.53
CA MET A 93 11.42 -15.30 28.31
C MET A 93 10.40 -16.10 27.49
N ARG A 94 10.82 -17.19 26.83
CA ARG A 94 9.90 -18.03 26.03
C ARG A 94 8.93 -18.84 26.90
N TYR A 95 9.25 -19.05 28.17
CA TYR A 95 8.41 -19.80 29.11
C TYR A 95 7.22 -19.00 29.66
N TYR A 96 7.26 -17.66 29.64
CA TYR A 96 6.25 -16.81 30.27
C TYR A 96 5.10 -16.36 29.35
N ILE A 97 5.17 -16.66 28.05
CA ILE A 97 4.14 -16.29 27.07
C ILE A 97 3.29 -17.53 26.68
N GLY A 98 3.56 -18.68 27.30
CA GLY A 98 2.80 -19.91 27.15
C GLY A 98 2.28 -20.43 28.49
N ALA A 99 1.35 -19.72 29.09
CA ALA A 99 0.41 -20.20 30.10
C ALA A 99 -0.85 -19.33 30.07
#